data_AF-A0A8J5Z6V5-F1
#
_entry.id   AF-A0A8J5Z6V5-F1
#
_cell.length_a   1.000
_cell.length_b   1.000
_cell.length_c   1.000
_cell.angle_alpha   90.00
_cell.angle_beta   90.00
_cell.angle_gamma   90.00
#
_symmetry.space_group_name_H-M   'P 1'
#
loop_
_entity.id
_entity.type
_entity.pdbx_description
1 polymer ?
#
loop_
_entity_poly.entity_id
_entity_poly.type
_entity_poly.pdbx_seq_one_letter_code
_entity_poly.pdbx_strand_id
1 'polypeptide(L)'
;MSDSLHHDQQRKPTLSSSSSVFFKLFSDPIKIFFRNKHVLIPVLLFLTLPLSFLLFSLSLTSRPLKRHIFHLESVAFTSSTRVEADHILKESRYESLSLFRLKLLYFLPSSILSLLSFVATVHVTSHSHRPSFLTTADAFKRCWKRVLVTSACSYALLLLYVQLPQLFYAVFRNHPRISLPILLIGSGFEVYLMGVLGLGLVVSALEEKFGWDAFRVGSELMVGRRVCWWWVTCMLVAISGWIGNRFEKLTDGEDSVKWVVMGWETAGLWWFYGFLVIWSLMVTTVFYCDCKRNHAPNGTDLTEITA
;
A
#
# COMPACT_ATOMS: atom_id res chain seq x y z
N MET A 1 -19.35 -26.24 -46.86
CA MET A 1 -18.72 -27.57 -46.91
C MET A 1 -17.26 -27.32 -47.28
N SER A 2 -16.24 -27.42 -46.44
CA SER A 2 -16.08 -27.72 -45.01
C SER A 2 -14.61 -27.32 -44.70
N ASP A 3 -14.35 -26.57 -43.63
CA ASP A 3 -13.52 -26.99 -42.47
C ASP A 3 -12.00 -27.02 -42.75
N SER A 4 -11.20 -26.05 -42.26
CA SER A 4 -10.74 -25.81 -40.88
C SER A 4 -9.55 -26.70 -40.47
N LEU A 5 -8.44 -26.04 -40.05
CA LEU A 5 -7.45 -26.38 -38.98
C LEU A 5 -6.11 -25.67 -39.29
N HIS A 6 -5.78 -24.54 -38.63
CA HIS A 6 -5.07 -24.42 -37.35
C HIS A 6 -3.67 -25.10 -37.30
N HIS A 7 -2.59 -24.31 -37.17
CA HIS A 7 -1.98 -24.06 -35.84
C HIS A 7 -0.78 -23.07 -35.86
N ASP A 8 -0.77 -22.26 -34.80
CA ASP A 8 0.37 -21.65 -34.11
C ASP A 8 1.27 -20.62 -34.81
N GLN A 9 0.75 -19.40 -34.92
CA GLN A 9 1.61 -18.20 -34.88
C GLN A 9 1.88 -17.81 -33.43
N GLN A 10 2.92 -18.44 -32.88
CA GLN A 10 3.51 -18.19 -31.57
C GLN A 10 3.98 -16.72 -31.46
N ARG A 11 3.15 -15.87 -30.87
CA ARG A 11 3.43 -14.44 -30.65
C ARG A 11 4.44 -14.31 -29.51
N LYS A 12 5.74 -14.24 -29.86
CA LYS A 12 6.83 -13.81 -28.94
C LYS A 12 6.49 -12.44 -28.34
N PRO A 13 6.54 -12.24 -27.01
CA PRO A 13 6.35 -10.92 -26.42
C PRO A 13 7.62 -10.09 -26.63
N THR A 14 7.56 -9.15 -27.58
CA THR A 14 8.61 -8.15 -27.82
C THR A 14 8.66 -7.16 -26.66
N LEU A 15 9.83 -7.11 -26.00
CA LEU A 15 10.16 -6.26 -24.85
C LEU A 15 9.83 -4.76 -25.04
N SER A 16 9.82 -4.25 -26.28
CA SER A 16 9.53 -2.84 -26.59
C SER A 16 8.06 -2.45 -26.43
N SER A 17 7.13 -3.42 -26.46
CA SER A 17 5.71 -3.14 -26.19
C SER A 17 5.47 -2.89 -24.69
N SER A 18 6.30 -3.47 -23.82
CA SER A 18 6.09 -3.33 -22.37
C SER A 18 6.42 -1.93 -21.90
N SER A 19 7.54 -1.34 -22.35
CA SER A 19 7.98 0.00 -21.93
C SER A 19 6.97 1.09 -22.28
N SER A 20 6.40 1.07 -23.48
CA SER A 20 5.36 2.03 -23.90
C SER A 20 4.07 1.94 -23.07
N VAL A 21 3.70 0.73 -22.62
CA VAL A 21 2.54 0.53 -21.72
C VAL A 21 2.84 1.03 -20.31
N PHE A 22 4.05 0.79 -19.80
CA PHE A 22 4.48 1.36 -18.51
C PHE A 22 4.44 2.89 -18.53
N PHE A 23 5.04 3.53 -19.54
CA PHE A 23 5.04 4.99 -19.64
C PHE A 23 3.62 5.57 -19.73
N LYS A 24 2.72 4.92 -20.47
CA LYS A 24 1.30 5.31 -20.52
C LYS A 24 0.62 5.19 -19.16
N LEU A 25 0.87 4.10 -18.44
CA LEU A 25 0.31 3.86 -17.11
C LEU A 25 0.75 4.91 -16.09
N PHE A 26 1.94 5.48 -16.24
CA PHE A 26 2.40 6.60 -15.43
C PHE A 26 1.95 7.96 -15.98
N SER A 27 1.83 8.16 -17.29
CA SER A 27 1.42 9.47 -17.84
C SER A 27 -0.06 9.76 -17.69
N ASP A 28 -0.91 8.74 -17.80
CA ASP A 28 -2.37 8.90 -17.77
C ASP A 28 -2.88 9.40 -16.41
N PRO A 29 -2.41 8.87 -15.26
CA PRO A 29 -2.71 9.44 -13.95
C PRO A 29 -2.25 10.89 -13.78
N ILE A 30 -1.10 11.28 -14.33
CA ILE A 30 -0.60 12.68 -14.30
C ILE A 30 -1.61 13.58 -15.02
N LYS A 31 -2.04 13.15 -16.22
CA LYS A 31 -2.97 13.93 -17.04
C LYS A 31 -4.34 14.05 -16.36
N ILE A 32 -4.84 12.98 -15.74
CA ILE A 32 -6.10 12.99 -14.97
C ILE A 32 -5.96 13.88 -13.73
N PHE A 33 -4.80 13.86 -13.05
CA PHE A 33 -4.52 14.67 -11.88
C PHE A 33 -4.60 16.17 -12.20
N PHE A 34 -3.92 16.60 -13.25
CA PHE A 34 -3.97 18.01 -13.67
C PHE A 34 -5.35 18.44 -14.18
N ARG A 35 -6.10 17.52 -14.80
CA ARG A 35 -7.46 17.80 -15.29
C ARG A 35 -8.46 17.99 -14.14
N ASN A 36 -8.35 17.18 -13.09
CA ASN A 36 -9.27 17.18 -11.94
C ASN A 36 -8.66 17.81 -10.67
N LYS A 37 -7.74 18.78 -10.85
CA LYS A 37 -7.01 19.42 -9.75
C LYS A 37 -7.91 19.99 -8.64
N HIS A 38 -9.10 20.47 -8.98
CA HIS A 38 -10.02 21.09 -8.02
C HIS A 38 -10.61 20.12 -6.99
N VAL A 39 -10.67 18.81 -7.26
CA VAL A 39 -11.15 17.80 -6.31
C VAL A 39 -9.99 17.03 -5.71
N LEU A 40 -8.94 16.77 -6.49
CA LEU A 40 -7.76 16.04 -6.03
C LEU A 40 -6.88 16.86 -5.08
N ILE A 41 -6.76 18.19 -5.27
CA ILE A 41 -5.99 19.04 -4.34
C ILE A 41 -6.66 19.08 -2.94
N PRO A 42 -7.98 19.26 -2.80
CA PRO A 42 -8.64 19.12 -1.49
C PRO A 42 -8.49 17.74 -0.87
N VAL A 43 -8.59 16.66 -1.65
CA VAL A 43 -8.39 15.29 -1.16
C VAL A 43 -6.94 15.08 -0.68
N LEU A 44 -5.96 15.63 -1.40
CA LEU A 44 -4.56 15.65 -0.97
C LEU A 44 -4.38 16.41 0.34
N LEU A 45 -4.91 17.63 0.41
CA LEU A 45 -4.73 18.54 1.53
C LEU A 45 -5.46 18.07 2.80
N PHE A 46 -6.68 17.56 2.65
CA PHE A 46 -7.58 17.30 3.78
C PHE A 46 -7.60 15.84 4.23
N LEU A 47 -7.21 14.88 3.37
CA LEU A 47 -7.25 13.46 3.72
C LEU A 47 -5.84 12.88 3.78
N THR A 48 -5.03 13.14 2.77
CA THR A 48 -3.75 12.44 2.62
C THR A 48 -2.62 13.11 3.40
N LEU A 49 -2.68 14.44 3.56
CA LEU A 49 -1.77 15.18 4.44
C LEU A 49 -1.92 14.82 5.93
N PRO A 50 -3.13 14.87 6.54
CA PRO A 50 -3.29 14.44 7.93
C PRO A 50 -3.00 12.94 8.11
N LEU A 51 -3.27 12.11 7.10
CA LEU A 51 -2.86 10.70 7.09
C LEU A 51 -1.32 10.57 7.18
N SER A 52 -0.61 11.31 6.33
CA SER A 52 0.86 11.30 6.32
C SER A 52 1.42 11.79 7.65
N PHE A 53 0.81 12.84 8.23
CA PHE A 53 1.16 13.35 9.55
C PHE A 53 0.93 12.32 10.67
N LEU A 54 -0.20 11.61 10.65
CA LEU A 54 -0.51 10.57 11.63
C LEU A 54 0.45 9.39 11.55
N LEU A 55 0.75 8.91 10.33
CA LEU A 55 1.73 7.84 10.11
C LEU A 55 3.13 8.26 10.55
N PHE A 56 3.46 9.54 10.32
CA PHE A 56 4.71 10.12 10.76
C PHE A 56 4.80 10.24 12.29
N SER A 57 3.76 10.78 12.93
CA SER A 57 3.68 10.89 14.38
C SER A 57 3.76 9.50 15.04
N LEU A 58 3.11 8.50 14.45
CA LEU A 58 3.25 7.11 14.89
C LEU A 58 4.70 6.59 14.73
N SER A 59 5.36 6.90 13.62
CA SER A 59 6.76 6.52 13.39
C SER A 59 7.68 7.17 14.43
N LEU A 60 7.53 8.47 14.68
CA LEU A 60 8.31 9.19 15.68
C LEU A 60 8.09 8.66 17.10
N THR A 61 6.84 8.45 17.52
CA THR A 61 6.55 8.01 18.89
C THR A 61 6.88 6.53 19.11
N SER A 62 6.78 5.69 18.07
CA SER A 62 7.09 4.26 18.18
C SER A 62 8.59 3.95 18.18
N ARG A 63 9.44 4.82 17.62
CA ARG A 63 10.90 4.64 17.54
C ARG A 63 11.62 4.65 18.89
N PRO A 64 11.46 5.66 19.77
CA PRO A 64 12.11 5.66 21.08
C PRO A 64 11.59 4.49 21.93
N LEU A 65 10.31 4.17 21.82
CA LEU A 65 9.69 3.06 22.54
C LEU A 65 10.21 1.69 22.07
N LYS A 66 10.42 1.50 20.76
CA LYS A 66 11.10 0.31 20.23
C LYS A 66 12.56 0.22 20.68
N ARG A 67 13.32 1.32 20.61
CA ARG A 67 14.73 1.35 21.07
C ARG A 67 14.82 1.01 22.55
N HIS A 68 13.92 1.54 23.36
CA HIS A 68 13.83 1.23 24.79
C HIS A 68 13.52 -0.25 25.02
N ILE A 69 12.53 -0.83 24.32
CA ILE A 69 12.21 -2.26 24.43
C ILE A 69 13.38 -3.14 23.98
N PHE A 70 14.04 -2.83 22.85
CA PHE A 70 15.21 -3.59 22.40
C PHE A 70 16.38 -3.47 23.38
N HIS A 71 16.58 -2.30 23.98
CA HIS A 71 17.59 -2.11 25.03
C HIS A 71 17.24 -2.95 26.27
N LEU A 72 16.01 -2.88 26.77
CA LEU A 72 15.55 -3.67 27.92
C LEU A 72 15.62 -5.18 27.64
N GLU A 73 15.27 -5.63 26.43
CA GLU A 73 15.34 -7.03 26.03
C GLU A 73 16.80 -7.51 25.92
N SER A 74 17.70 -6.67 25.40
CA SER A 74 19.14 -6.99 25.35
C SER A 74 19.77 -7.05 26.74
N VAL A 75 19.35 -6.18 27.66
CA VAL A 75 19.80 -6.18 29.07
C VAL A 75 19.22 -7.37 29.82
N ALA A 76 17.96 -7.73 29.58
CA ALA A 76 17.34 -8.93 30.15
C ALA A 76 18.06 -10.22 29.73
N PHE A 77 18.52 -10.31 28.49
CA PHE A 77 19.28 -11.46 27.98
C PHE A 77 20.68 -11.58 28.58
N THR A 78 21.22 -10.48 29.12
CA THR A 78 22.58 -10.40 29.67
C THR A 78 22.58 -10.44 31.21
N SER A 79 21.42 -10.33 31.86
CA SER A 79 21.29 -10.39 33.32
C SER A 79 21.43 -11.84 33.84
N SER A 80 22.26 -12.03 34.86
CA SER A 80 22.54 -13.36 35.45
C SER A 80 21.48 -13.82 36.45
N THR A 81 20.57 -12.94 36.87
CA THR A 81 19.69 -13.10 38.04
C THR A 81 18.23 -13.24 37.63
N ARG A 82 17.62 -14.41 37.91
CA ARG A 82 16.25 -14.78 37.48
C ARG A 82 15.16 -13.80 37.93
N VAL A 83 15.30 -13.19 39.10
CA VAL A 83 14.33 -12.21 39.67
C VAL A 83 14.41 -10.87 38.94
N GLU A 84 15.61 -10.45 38.56
CA GLU A 84 15.85 -9.22 37.81
C GLU A 84 15.36 -9.37 36.36
N ALA A 85 15.61 -10.53 35.75
CA ALA A 85 15.09 -10.86 34.42
C ALA A 85 13.55 -10.86 34.37
N ASP A 86 12.88 -11.43 35.39
CA ASP A 86 11.40 -11.45 35.43
C ASP A 86 10.80 -10.05 35.62
N HIS A 87 11.45 -9.20 36.43
CA HIS A 87 11.05 -7.80 36.59
C HIS A 87 11.22 -7.00 35.28
N ILE A 88 12.36 -7.14 34.60
CA ILE A 88 12.64 -6.47 33.31
C ILE A 88 11.69 -6.97 32.21
N LEU A 89 11.35 -8.25 32.19
CA LEU A 89 10.37 -8.81 31.25
C LEU A 89 8.96 -8.29 31.51
N LYS A 90 8.56 -8.12 32.77
CA LYS A 90 7.25 -7.54 33.12
C LYS A 90 7.15 -6.07 32.69
N GLU A 91 8.22 -5.30 32.88
CA GLU A 91 8.33 -3.91 32.41
C GLU A 91 8.28 -3.83 30.88
N SER A 92 9.06 -4.68 30.19
CA SER A 92 9.04 -4.81 28.73
C SER A 92 7.65 -5.17 28.20
N ARG A 93 6.91 -6.06 28.87
CA ARG A 93 5.53 -6.40 28.48
C ARG A 93 4.57 -5.22 28.64
N TYR A 94 4.69 -4.45 29.71
CA TYR A 94 3.86 -3.25 29.92
C TYR A 94 4.15 -2.19 28.84
N GLU A 95 5.42 -1.94 28.56
CA GLU A 95 5.88 -1.06 27.48
C GLU A 95 5.47 -1.56 26.08
N SER A 96 5.47 -2.88 25.86
CA SER A 96 4.97 -3.45 24.60
C SER A 96 3.46 -3.27 24.42
N LEU A 97 2.70 -3.34 25.51
CA LEU A 97 1.26 -3.07 25.52
C LEU A 97 0.96 -1.59 25.31
N SER A 98 1.76 -0.69 25.88
CA SER A 98 1.64 0.76 25.63
C SER A 98 1.95 1.08 24.17
N LEU A 99 2.97 0.46 23.57
CA LEU A 99 3.28 0.51 22.14
C LEU A 99 2.12 0.00 21.28
N PHE A 100 1.54 -1.13 21.66
CA PHE A 100 0.43 -1.74 20.93
C PHE A 100 -0.80 -0.84 20.98
N ARG A 101 -1.14 -0.30 22.16
CA ARG A 101 -2.25 0.64 22.34
C ARG A 101 -2.03 1.93 21.53
N LEU A 102 -0.80 2.44 21.51
CA LEU A 102 -0.44 3.59 20.69
C LEU A 102 -0.60 3.28 19.19
N LYS A 103 -0.08 2.14 18.72
CA LYS A 103 -0.29 1.70 17.33
C LYS A 103 -1.77 1.60 16.99
N LEU A 104 -2.58 0.99 17.86
CA LEU A 104 -4.02 0.85 17.66
C LEU A 104 -4.72 2.22 17.60
N LEU A 105 -4.37 3.13 18.50
CA LEU A 105 -4.94 4.48 18.57
C LEU A 105 -4.68 5.30 17.31
N TYR A 106 -3.47 5.21 16.75
CA TYR A 106 -3.11 5.90 15.50
C TYR A 106 -3.58 5.14 14.26
N PHE A 107 -3.75 3.82 14.34
CA PHE A 107 -4.21 2.97 13.24
C PHE A 107 -5.68 3.25 12.87
N LEU A 108 -6.55 3.47 13.85
CA LEU A 108 -7.97 3.75 13.59
C LEU A 108 -8.21 5.02 12.74
N PRO A 109 -7.73 6.22 13.13
CA PRO A 109 -7.93 7.42 12.33
C PRO A 109 -7.19 7.38 10.99
N SER A 110 -6.00 6.76 10.94
CA SER A 110 -5.27 6.60 9.68
C SER A 110 -5.99 5.65 8.72
N SER A 111 -6.57 4.57 9.20
CA SER A 111 -7.39 3.68 8.39
C SER A 111 -8.60 4.41 7.80
N ILE A 112 -9.31 5.22 8.61
CA ILE A 112 -10.46 6.00 8.13
C ILE A 112 -10.05 7.00 7.03
N LEU A 113 -8.99 7.77 7.26
CA LEU A 113 -8.50 8.76 6.30
C LEU A 113 -7.99 8.12 5.01
N SER A 114 -7.31 6.97 5.12
CA SER A 114 -6.83 6.20 3.98
C SER A 114 -8.00 5.69 3.12
N LEU A 115 -9.03 5.12 3.74
CA LEU A 115 -10.22 4.62 3.03
C LEU A 115 -11.02 5.75 2.38
N LEU A 116 -11.12 6.91 3.05
CA LEU A 116 -11.81 8.06 2.50
C LEU A 116 -11.04 8.68 1.31
N SER A 117 -9.71 8.79 1.42
CA SER A 117 -8.85 9.20 0.29
C SER A 117 -8.94 8.21 -0.87
N PHE A 118 -9.01 6.92 -0.56
CA PHE A 118 -9.16 5.84 -1.53
C PHE A 118 -10.46 5.94 -2.33
N VAL A 119 -11.61 5.95 -1.64
CA VAL A 119 -12.92 6.05 -2.29
C VAL A 119 -13.03 7.33 -3.12
N ALA A 120 -12.55 8.47 -2.59
CA ALA A 120 -12.55 9.73 -3.31
C ALA A 120 -11.70 9.67 -4.59
N THR A 121 -10.49 9.11 -4.50
CA THR A 121 -9.59 8.99 -5.65
C THR A 121 -10.18 8.06 -6.72
N VAL A 122 -10.68 6.89 -6.31
CA VAL A 122 -11.31 5.91 -7.21
C VAL A 122 -12.51 6.51 -7.95
N HIS A 123 -13.40 7.21 -7.24
CA HIS A 123 -14.56 7.89 -7.85
C HIS A 123 -14.15 8.98 -8.85
N VAL A 124 -13.18 9.82 -8.52
CA VAL A 124 -12.70 10.89 -9.41
C VAL A 124 -11.99 10.33 -10.64
N THR A 125 -11.32 9.18 -10.50
CA THR A 125 -10.66 8.50 -11.63
C THR A 125 -11.64 7.72 -12.52
N SER A 126 -12.75 7.21 -11.97
CA SER A 126 -13.74 6.45 -12.74
C SER A 126 -14.75 7.36 -13.44
N HIS A 127 -15.17 8.47 -12.83
CA HIS A 127 -16.14 9.40 -13.41
C HIS A 127 -15.44 10.54 -14.15
N SER A 128 -15.47 10.49 -15.48
CA SER A 128 -14.86 11.52 -16.34
C SER A 128 -15.69 12.81 -16.47
N HIS A 129 -16.90 12.86 -15.90
CA HIS A 129 -17.78 14.04 -15.97
C HIS A 129 -18.04 14.61 -14.56
N ARG A 130 -17.50 15.82 -14.31
CA ARG A 130 -17.65 16.67 -13.11
C ARG A 130 -18.02 15.95 -11.80
N PRO A 131 -17.04 15.39 -11.07
CA PRO A 131 -17.30 14.84 -9.74
C PRO A 131 -17.68 15.97 -8.76
N SER A 132 -18.85 15.86 -8.13
CA SER A 132 -19.28 16.75 -7.05
C SER A 132 -19.00 16.11 -5.69
N PHE A 133 -18.69 16.90 -4.67
CA PHE A 133 -18.43 16.40 -3.31
C PHE A 133 -19.61 15.59 -2.74
N LEU A 134 -20.84 15.97 -3.11
CA LEU A 134 -22.06 15.27 -2.70
C LEU A 134 -22.14 13.86 -3.32
N THR A 135 -21.83 13.73 -4.60
CA THR A 135 -21.82 12.42 -5.28
C THR A 135 -20.76 11.49 -4.71
N THR A 136 -19.61 12.03 -4.32
CA THR A 136 -18.55 11.24 -3.66
C THR A 136 -18.96 10.79 -2.26
N ALA A 137 -19.70 11.64 -1.52
CA ALA A 137 -20.20 11.31 -0.17
C ALA A 137 -21.31 10.25 -0.18
N ASP A 138 -22.21 10.30 -1.16
CA ASP A 138 -23.27 9.28 -1.30
C ASP A 138 -22.69 7.93 -1.73
N ALA A 139 -21.73 7.94 -2.65
CA ALA A 139 -21.07 6.72 -3.05
C ALA A 139 -20.19 6.13 -1.93
N PHE A 140 -19.57 6.99 -1.12
CA PHE A 140 -18.92 6.58 0.11
C PHE A 140 -19.88 5.86 1.05
N LYS A 141 -21.07 6.41 1.31
CA LYS A 141 -22.06 5.78 2.20
C LYS A 141 -22.47 4.38 1.72
N ARG A 142 -22.56 4.19 0.40
CA ARG A 142 -22.89 2.89 -0.22
C ARG A 142 -21.73 1.89 -0.17
N CYS A 143 -20.51 2.34 -0.41
CA CYS A 143 -19.33 1.46 -0.49
C CYS A 143 -18.58 1.26 0.84
N TRP A 144 -18.87 2.05 1.88
CA TRP A 144 -18.06 2.09 3.11
C TRP A 144 -17.95 0.73 3.82
N LYS A 145 -19.08 0.05 4.07
CA LYS A 145 -19.08 -1.26 4.76
C LYS A 145 -18.24 -2.28 3.99
N ARG A 146 -18.35 -2.25 2.68
CA ARG A 146 -17.71 -3.17 1.74
C ARG A 146 -16.21 -2.98 1.69
N VAL A 147 -15.80 -1.73 1.48
CA VAL A 147 -14.40 -1.32 1.41
C VAL A 147 -13.72 -1.50 2.78
N LEU A 148 -14.42 -1.28 3.89
CA LEU A 148 -13.94 -1.61 5.23
C LEU A 148 -13.68 -3.11 5.43
N VAL A 149 -14.61 -3.97 5.00
CA VAL A 149 -14.43 -5.43 5.13
C VAL A 149 -13.24 -5.91 4.29
N THR A 150 -13.14 -5.45 3.04
CA THR A 150 -12.02 -5.81 2.17
C THR A 150 -10.69 -5.25 2.69
N SER A 151 -10.67 -4.03 3.23
CA SER A 151 -9.45 -3.48 3.82
C SER A 151 -9.04 -4.21 5.10
N ALA A 152 -9.99 -4.52 5.99
CA ALA A 152 -9.72 -5.31 7.20
C ALA A 152 -9.15 -6.69 6.85
N CYS A 153 -9.73 -7.36 5.84
CA CYS A 153 -9.21 -8.62 5.33
C CYS A 153 -7.79 -8.47 4.73
N SER A 154 -7.54 -7.41 3.97
CA SER A 154 -6.20 -7.13 3.42
C SER A 154 -5.16 -6.89 4.51
N TYR A 155 -5.49 -6.13 5.56
CA TYR A 155 -4.62 -5.89 6.70
C TYR A 155 -4.34 -7.17 7.49
N ALA A 156 -5.35 -8.02 7.69
CA ALA A 156 -5.17 -9.32 8.35
C ALA A 156 -4.23 -10.24 7.56
N LEU A 157 -4.38 -10.29 6.23
CA LEU A 157 -3.50 -11.08 5.35
C LEU A 157 -2.06 -10.56 5.36
N LEU A 158 -1.87 -9.24 5.28
CA LEU A 158 -0.54 -8.63 5.37
C LEU A 158 0.11 -8.87 6.73
N LEU A 159 -0.65 -8.72 7.82
CA LEU A 159 -0.14 -8.99 9.18
C LEU A 159 0.29 -10.44 9.34
N LEU A 160 -0.55 -11.39 8.89
CA LEU A 160 -0.20 -12.81 8.92
C LEU A 160 1.06 -13.07 8.07
N TYR A 161 1.15 -12.44 6.90
CA TYR A 161 2.26 -12.63 6.00
C TYR A 161 3.57 -12.07 6.55
N VAL A 162 3.59 -10.86 7.13
CA VAL A 162 4.82 -10.25 7.69
C VAL A 162 5.46 -11.10 8.78
N GLN A 163 4.66 -11.83 9.57
CA GLN A 163 5.20 -12.73 10.61
C GLN A 163 5.94 -13.94 10.02
N LEU A 164 5.52 -14.44 8.87
CA LEU A 164 6.06 -15.69 8.31
C LEU A 164 7.55 -15.57 7.94
N PRO A 165 8.01 -14.59 7.11
CA PRO A 165 9.43 -14.43 6.80
C PRO A 165 10.28 -14.15 8.03
N GLN A 166 9.75 -13.44 9.04
CA GLN A 166 10.47 -13.12 10.28
C GLN A 166 10.72 -14.38 11.11
N LEU A 167 9.72 -15.26 11.23
CA LEU A 167 9.86 -16.54 11.91
C LEU A 167 10.84 -17.46 11.15
N PHE A 168 10.74 -17.54 9.83
CA PHE A 168 11.69 -18.32 9.03
C PHE A 168 13.12 -17.77 9.15
N TYR A 169 13.31 -16.45 9.12
CA TYR A 169 14.61 -15.83 9.33
C TYR A 169 15.20 -16.16 10.71
N ALA A 170 14.38 -16.10 11.77
CA ALA A 170 14.81 -16.43 13.13
C ALA A 170 15.26 -17.89 13.26
N VAL A 171 14.53 -18.82 12.64
CA VAL A 171 14.84 -20.27 12.67
C VAL A 171 16.13 -20.58 11.90
N PHE A 172 16.36 -19.94 10.75
CA PHE A 172 17.52 -20.20 9.89
C PHE A 172 18.69 -19.24 10.10
N ARG A 173 18.74 -18.53 11.23
CA ARG A 173 19.78 -17.54 11.57
C ARG A 173 21.20 -18.09 11.47
N ASN A 174 21.41 -19.37 11.77
CA ASN A 174 22.73 -20.02 11.76
C ASN A 174 23.23 -20.41 10.36
N HIS A 175 22.39 -20.30 9.32
CA HIS A 175 22.75 -20.66 7.94
C HIS A 175 22.49 -19.49 6.96
N PRO A 176 23.45 -18.55 6.83
CA PRO A 176 23.27 -17.36 6.00
C PRO A 176 23.05 -17.68 4.51
N ARG A 177 23.58 -18.81 4.02
CA ARG A 177 23.40 -19.26 2.63
C ARG A 177 21.96 -19.63 2.28
N ILE A 178 21.15 -20.03 3.27
CA ILE A 178 19.75 -20.45 3.10
C ILE A 178 18.81 -19.31 3.52
N SER A 179 19.20 -18.54 4.55
CA SER A 179 18.43 -17.40 5.06
C SER A 179 18.26 -16.27 4.02
N LEU A 180 19.33 -15.92 3.29
CA LEU A 180 19.29 -14.86 2.27
C LEU A 180 18.29 -15.13 1.12
N PRO A 181 18.29 -16.30 0.45
CA PRO A 181 17.32 -16.55 -0.62
C PRO A 181 15.88 -16.62 -0.10
N ILE A 182 15.65 -17.14 1.12
CA ILE A 182 14.32 -17.16 1.74
C ILE A 182 13.80 -15.75 1.97
N LEU A 183 14.65 -14.85 2.47
CA LEU A 183 14.28 -13.44 2.68
C LEU A 183 14.00 -12.73 1.35
N LEU A 184 14.79 -13.00 0.31
CA LEU A 184 14.59 -12.42 -1.01
C LEU A 184 13.29 -12.90 -1.66
N ILE A 185 12.96 -14.19 -1.54
CA ILE A 185 11.72 -14.75 -2.05
C ILE A 185 10.52 -14.22 -1.24
N GLY A 186 10.66 -14.16 0.09
CA GLY A 186 9.63 -13.63 0.98
C GLY A 186 9.30 -12.17 0.69
N SER A 187 10.32 -11.32 0.57
CA SER A 187 10.13 -9.90 0.21
C SER A 187 9.55 -9.73 -1.20
N GLY A 188 9.98 -10.53 -2.18
CA GLY A 188 9.41 -10.50 -3.53
C GLY A 188 7.92 -10.86 -3.56
N PHE A 189 7.53 -11.87 -2.78
CA PHE A 189 6.13 -12.27 -2.65
C PHE A 189 5.31 -11.28 -1.80
N GLU A 190 5.91 -10.63 -0.81
CA GLU A 190 5.29 -9.53 -0.07
C GLU A 190 4.85 -8.40 -1.01
N VAL A 191 5.76 -7.96 -1.89
CA VAL A 191 5.48 -6.93 -2.89
C VAL A 191 4.36 -7.39 -3.83
N TYR A 192 4.38 -8.66 -4.26
CA TYR A 192 3.31 -9.22 -5.09
C TYR A 192 1.95 -9.20 -4.36
N LEU A 193 1.90 -9.62 -3.09
CA LEU A 193 0.69 -9.58 -2.28
C LEU A 193 0.17 -8.15 -2.11
N MET A 194 1.03 -7.18 -1.82
CA MET A 194 0.63 -5.76 -1.74
C MET A 194 -0.03 -5.29 -3.03
N GLY A 195 0.50 -5.70 -4.19
CA GLY A 195 -0.07 -5.38 -5.49
C GLY A 195 -1.45 -6.01 -5.73
N VAL A 196 -1.61 -7.30 -5.39
CA VAL A 196 -2.89 -8.03 -5.54
C VAL A 196 -3.96 -7.45 -4.61
N LEU A 197 -3.60 -7.21 -3.35
CA LEU A 197 -4.52 -6.68 -2.34
C LEU A 197 -4.93 -5.24 -2.68
N GLY A 198 -4.00 -4.41 -3.17
CA GLY A 198 -4.28 -3.06 -3.64
C GLY A 198 -5.26 -3.05 -4.82
N LEU A 199 -5.07 -3.95 -5.80
CA LEU A 199 -5.98 -4.08 -6.92
C LEU A 199 -7.36 -4.63 -6.49
N GLY A 200 -7.39 -5.61 -5.59
CA GLY A 200 -8.62 -6.14 -5.01
C GLY A 200 -9.41 -5.10 -4.21
N LEU A 201 -8.72 -4.16 -3.55
CA LEU A 201 -9.36 -3.01 -2.90
C LEU A 201 -10.08 -2.12 -3.94
N VAL A 202 -9.44 -1.87 -5.10
CA VAL A 202 -10.03 -1.10 -6.22
C VAL A 202 -11.22 -1.82 -6.83
N VAL A 203 -11.11 -3.13 -7.04
CA VAL A 203 -12.22 -3.97 -7.47
C VAL A 203 -13.38 -3.87 -6.48
N SER A 204 -13.13 -3.95 -5.17
CA SER A 204 -14.21 -3.87 -4.18
C SER A 204 -14.87 -2.50 -4.08
N ALA A 205 -14.18 -1.43 -4.47
CA ALA A 205 -14.77 -0.09 -4.58
C ALA A 205 -15.59 0.10 -5.87
N LEU A 206 -15.18 -0.53 -6.98
CA LEU A 206 -15.80 -0.33 -8.30
C LEU A 206 -16.82 -1.40 -8.69
N GLU A 207 -16.71 -2.61 -8.16
CA GLU A 207 -17.61 -3.75 -8.38
C GLU A 207 -18.27 -4.13 -7.06
N GLU A 208 -19.51 -4.65 -7.10
CA GLU A 208 -20.24 -5.13 -5.92
C GLU A 208 -19.72 -6.45 -5.33
N LYS A 209 -18.39 -6.61 -5.24
CA LYS A 209 -17.71 -7.81 -4.74
C LYS A 209 -16.93 -7.52 -3.46
N PHE A 210 -16.94 -8.48 -2.53
CA PHE A 210 -16.37 -8.34 -1.18
C PHE A 210 -15.31 -9.39 -0.87
N GLY A 211 -14.30 -8.98 -0.10
CA GLY A 211 -13.33 -9.91 0.50
C GLY A 211 -12.60 -10.78 -0.53
N TRP A 212 -12.67 -12.10 -0.34
CA TRP A 212 -11.93 -13.08 -1.14
C TRP A 212 -12.32 -13.05 -2.63
N ASP A 213 -13.57 -12.76 -2.95
CA ASP A 213 -14.02 -12.67 -4.34
C ASP A 213 -13.43 -11.45 -5.05
N ALA A 214 -13.25 -10.33 -4.33
CA ALA A 214 -12.58 -9.16 -4.88
C ALA A 214 -11.09 -9.42 -5.15
N PHE A 215 -10.42 -10.18 -4.27
CA PHE A 215 -9.03 -10.60 -4.51
C PHE A 215 -8.90 -11.60 -5.65
N ARG A 216 -9.86 -12.51 -5.80
CA ARG A 216 -9.89 -13.46 -6.92
C ARG A 216 -9.99 -12.70 -8.24
N VAL A 217 -10.95 -11.78 -8.35
CA VAL A 217 -11.12 -10.94 -9.56
C VAL A 217 -9.90 -10.06 -9.81
N GLY A 218 -9.32 -9.45 -8.77
CA GLY A 218 -8.07 -8.71 -8.89
C GLY A 218 -6.92 -9.59 -9.41
N SER A 219 -6.78 -10.81 -8.89
CA SER A 219 -5.76 -11.76 -9.33
C SER A 219 -5.97 -12.24 -10.77
N GLU A 220 -7.23 -12.39 -11.19
CA GLU A 220 -7.61 -12.79 -12.55
C GLU A 220 -7.23 -11.69 -13.55
N LEU A 221 -7.57 -10.43 -13.23
CA LEU A 221 -7.17 -9.26 -14.01
C LEU A 221 -5.65 -9.11 -14.11
N MET A 222 -4.92 -9.48 -13.06
CA MET A 222 -3.46 -9.50 -13.08
C MET A 222 -2.88 -10.56 -14.03
N VAL A 223 -3.58 -11.66 -14.33
CA VAL A 223 -3.04 -12.77 -15.14
C VAL A 223 -2.58 -12.33 -16.51
N GLY A 224 -3.33 -11.44 -17.18
CA GLY A 224 -2.97 -10.94 -18.50
C GLY A 224 -1.71 -10.06 -18.54
N ARG A 225 -1.32 -9.43 -17.42
CA ARG A 225 -0.22 -8.46 -17.39
C ARG A 225 0.63 -8.50 -16.10
N ARG A 226 0.86 -9.70 -15.56
CA ARG A 226 1.52 -9.95 -14.26
C ARG A 226 2.86 -9.23 -14.11
N VAL A 227 3.72 -9.34 -15.12
CA VAL A 227 5.07 -8.77 -15.08
C VAL A 227 5.02 -7.25 -15.02
N CYS A 228 4.13 -6.62 -15.80
CA CYS A 228 3.96 -5.17 -15.78
C CYS A 228 3.49 -4.68 -14.42
N TRP A 229 2.44 -5.30 -13.88
CA TRP A 229 1.90 -4.91 -12.58
C TRP A 229 2.92 -5.10 -11.46
N TRP A 230 3.64 -6.22 -11.45
CA TRP A 230 4.70 -6.46 -10.47
C TRP A 230 5.76 -5.36 -10.52
N TRP A 231 6.28 -5.01 -11.71
CA TRP A 231 7.25 -3.91 -11.82
C TRP A 231 6.71 -2.58 -11.29
N VAL A 232 5.44 -2.25 -11.56
CA VAL A 232 4.80 -1.03 -11.04
C VAL A 232 4.72 -1.07 -9.51
N THR A 233 4.24 -2.17 -8.93
CA THR A 233 4.17 -2.34 -7.47
C THR A 233 5.55 -2.30 -6.84
N CYS A 234 6.54 -2.95 -7.44
CA CYS A 234 7.92 -2.94 -6.98
C CYS A 234 8.51 -1.52 -6.97
N MET A 235 8.26 -0.72 -8.00
CA MET A 235 8.70 0.67 -8.06
C MET A 235 8.00 1.54 -7.01
N LEU A 236 6.70 1.39 -6.83
CA LEU A 236 5.95 2.11 -5.80
C LEU A 236 6.47 1.79 -4.40
N VAL A 237 6.70 0.51 -4.09
CA VAL A 237 7.26 0.05 -2.82
C VAL A 237 8.71 0.53 -2.63
N ALA A 238 9.52 0.53 -3.68
CA ALA A 238 10.90 1.01 -3.63
C ALA A 238 10.95 2.52 -3.31
N ILE A 239 10.10 3.33 -3.92
CA ILE A 239 10.06 4.78 -3.67
C ILE A 239 9.51 5.06 -2.26
N SER A 240 8.49 4.32 -1.80
CA SER A 240 8.02 4.44 -0.41
C SER A 240 9.06 3.95 0.60
N GLY A 241 9.83 2.91 0.28
CA GLY A 241 10.95 2.46 1.10
C GLY A 241 12.07 3.51 1.15
N TRP A 242 12.38 4.13 0.01
CA TRP A 242 13.36 5.21 -0.09
C TRP A 242 12.98 6.41 0.77
N ILE A 243 11.71 6.84 0.73
CA ILE A 243 11.22 7.94 1.56
C ILE A 243 11.33 7.60 3.06
N GLY A 244 11.01 6.35 3.43
CA GLY A 244 11.12 5.87 4.80
C GLY A 244 12.56 5.85 5.30
N ASN A 245 13.51 5.41 4.46
CA ASN A 245 14.93 5.41 4.78
C ASN A 245 15.51 6.83 4.90
N ARG A 246 15.11 7.74 4.00
CA ARG A 246 15.50 9.16 4.10
C ARG A 246 14.96 9.78 5.39
N PHE A 247 13.73 9.41 5.77
CA PHE A 247 13.15 9.83 7.02
C PHE A 247 13.90 9.28 8.24
N GLU A 248 14.35 8.03 8.19
CA GLU A 248 15.14 7.41 9.25
C GLU A 248 16.47 8.13 9.47
N LYS A 249 17.19 8.44 8.40
CA LYS A 249 18.45 9.20 8.47
C LYS A 249 18.27 10.62 9.02
N LEU A 250 17.11 11.23 8.78
CA LEU A 250 16.80 12.55 9.32
C LEU A 250 16.49 12.51 10.82
N THR A 251 15.94 11.41 11.31
CA THR A 251 15.53 11.30 12.73
C THR A 251 16.69 10.88 13.65
N ASP A 252 17.76 10.31 13.11
CA ASP A 252 18.89 9.79 13.91
C ASP A 252 19.98 10.83 14.24
N GLY A 253 19.83 12.07 13.77
CA GLY A 253 20.74 13.17 14.13
C GLY A 253 20.38 13.77 15.49
N GLU A 254 21.18 13.49 16.52
CA GLU A 254 20.98 13.87 17.93
C GLU A 254 21.05 15.39 18.23
N ASP A 255 21.27 16.23 17.21
CA ASP A 255 21.46 17.67 17.41
C ASP A 255 20.13 18.44 17.46
N SER A 256 19.73 18.81 18.67
CA SER A 256 18.55 19.62 19.02
C SER A 256 18.47 21.01 18.36
N VAL A 257 19.51 21.45 17.64
CA VAL A 257 19.54 22.71 16.87
C VAL A 257 19.07 22.52 15.42
N LYS A 258 19.00 21.27 14.93
CA LYS A 258 18.68 20.94 13.54
C LYS A 258 17.18 20.98 13.23
N TRP A 259 16.30 20.99 14.22
CA TRP A 259 14.84 20.89 14.05
C TRP A 259 14.22 21.97 13.16
N VAL A 260 14.75 23.20 13.17
CA VAL A 260 14.20 24.33 12.38
C VAL A 260 14.56 24.20 10.89
N VAL A 261 15.81 23.88 10.56
CA VAL A 261 16.26 23.65 9.17
C VAL A 261 15.72 22.32 8.63
N MET A 262 15.63 21.31 9.49
CA MET A 262 15.03 20.02 9.20
C MET A 262 13.51 20.10 9.00
N GLY A 263 12.85 21.13 9.53
CA GLY A 263 11.41 21.33 9.39
C GLY A 263 10.96 21.44 7.93
N TRP A 264 11.72 22.14 7.08
CA TRP A 264 11.39 22.32 5.66
C TRP A 264 11.62 21.04 4.85
N GLU A 265 12.75 20.37 5.07
CA GLU A 265 13.03 19.08 4.41
C GLU A 265 12.03 17.99 4.84
N THR A 266 11.68 17.97 6.13
CA THR A 266 10.71 17.04 6.70
C THR A 266 9.30 17.32 6.20
N ALA A 267 8.87 18.58 6.17
CA ALA A 267 7.58 18.97 5.60
C ALA A 267 7.49 18.65 4.10
N GLY A 268 8.57 18.87 3.35
CA GLY A 268 8.66 18.50 1.94
C GLY A 268 8.52 16.98 1.72
N LEU A 269 9.16 16.17 2.57
CA LEU A 269 9.03 14.71 2.53
C LEU A 269 7.61 14.23 2.87
N TRP A 270 6.93 14.87 3.83
CA TRP A 270 5.53 14.54 4.15
C TRP A 270 4.60 14.85 2.98
N TRP A 271 4.78 16.02 2.38
CA TRP A 271 4.01 16.42 1.20
C TRP A 271 4.25 15.43 0.05
N PHE A 272 5.50 15.08 -0.20
CA PHE A 272 5.87 14.13 -1.25
C PHE A 272 5.29 12.73 -0.99
N TYR A 273 5.31 12.26 0.26
CA TYR A 273 4.69 10.99 0.63
C TYR A 273 3.17 11.03 0.41
N GLY A 274 2.49 12.10 0.80
CA GLY A 274 1.06 12.25 0.57
C GLY A 274 0.71 12.28 -0.92
N PHE A 275 1.51 12.97 -1.73
CA PHE A 275 1.36 12.96 -3.18
C PHE A 275 1.57 11.55 -3.75
N LEU A 276 2.59 10.83 -3.27
CA LEU A 276 2.89 9.46 -3.69
C LEU A 276 1.76 8.48 -3.37
N VAL A 277 1.09 8.64 -2.22
CA VAL A 277 -0.08 7.82 -1.87
C VAL A 277 -1.20 8.02 -2.88
N ILE A 278 -1.61 9.26 -3.16
CA ILE A 278 -2.65 9.52 -4.18
C ILE A 278 -2.21 9.00 -5.55
N TRP A 279 -0.96 9.25 -5.92
CA TRP A 279 -0.38 8.77 -7.15
C TRP A 279 -0.51 7.25 -7.30
N SER A 280 -0.14 6.50 -6.26
CA SER A 280 -0.21 5.03 -6.25
C SER A 280 -1.65 4.53 -6.41
N LEU A 281 -2.62 5.22 -5.80
CA LEU A 281 -4.04 4.88 -5.93
C LEU A 281 -4.56 5.16 -7.34
N MET A 282 -4.19 6.29 -7.95
CA MET A 282 -4.57 6.62 -9.32
C MET A 282 -3.98 5.63 -10.33
N VAL A 283 -2.69 5.27 -10.18
CA VAL A 283 -2.03 4.25 -11.03
C VAL A 283 -2.77 2.92 -10.93
N THR A 284 -3.17 2.51 -9.72
CA THR A 284 -3.92 1.25 -9.51
C THR A 284 -5.30 1.28 -10.16
N THR A 285 -6.02 2.40 -10.05
CA THR A 285 -7.33 2.52 -10.68
C THR A 285 -7.27 2.58 -12.19
N VAL A 286 -6.31 3.33 -12.76
CA VAL A 286 -6.10 3.38 -14.22
C VAL A 286 -5.71 2.00 -14.74
N PHE A 287 -4.84 1.28 -14.03
CA PHE A 287 -4.49 -0.09 -14.39
C PHE A 287 -5.71 -1.03 -14.39
N TYR A 288 -6.56 -0.93 -13.37
CA TYR A 288 -7.81 -1.69 -13.30
C TYR A 288 -8.72 -1.38 -14.50
N CYS A 289 -8.96 -0.10 -14.81
CA CYS A 289 -9.80 0.31 -15.93
C CYS A 289 -9.27 -0.19 -17.28
N ASP A 290 -7.95 -0.11 -17.48
CA ASP A 290 -7.28 -0.61 -18.69
C ASP A 290 -7.38 -2.15 -18.79
N CYS A 291 -7.18 -2.88 -17.68
CA CYS A 291 -7.35 -4.33 -17.67
C CYS A 291 -8.80 -4.75 -17.94
N LYS A 292 -9.78 -4.07 -17.34
CA LYS A 292 -11.20 -4.32 -17.59
C LYS A 292 -11.57 -4.08 -19.05
N ARG A 293 -11.07 -2.99 -19.65
CA ARG A 293 -11.31 -2.68 -21.07
C ARG A 293 -10.75 -3.75 -22.01
N ASN A 294 -9.65 -4.38 -21.63
CA ASN A 294 -9.02 -5.44 -22.43
C ASN A 294 -9.63 -6.85 -22.19
N HIS A 295 -10.28 -7.08 -21.05
CA HIS A 295 -10.98 -8.33 -20.73
C HIS A 295 -12.47 -8.30 -21.07
N ALA A 296 -13.05 -7.11 -21.29
CA ALA A 296 -14.38 -7.00 -21.85
C ALA A 296 -14.36 -7.55 -23.28
N PRO A 297 -15.17 -8.59 -23.60
CA PRO A 297 -15.35 -8.98 -24.99
C PRO A 297 -15.88 -7.75 -25.74
N ASN A 298 -15.27 -7.40 -26.88
CA ASN A 298 -15.73 -6.33 -27.76
C ASN A 298 -17.25 -6.42 -27.94
N GLY A 299 -18.03 -5.57 -27.26
CA GLY A 299 -19.49 -5.62 -27.40
C GLY A 299 -20.37 -5.24 -26.20
N THR A 300 -19.84 -4.75 -25.08
CA THR A 300 -20.70 -4.09 -24.08
C THR A 300 -20.20 -2.67 -23.84
N ASP A 301 -20.93 -1.77 -24.49
CA ASP A 301 -20.82 -0.34 -24.33
C ASP A 301 -20.84 0.07 -22.86
N LEU A 302 -20.11 1.16 -22.64
CA LEU A 302 -19.94 1.89 -21.41
C LEU A 302 -21.25 2.58 -20.97
N THR A 303 -22.34 1.83 -20.79
CA THR A 303 -23.65 2.33 -20.36
C THR A 303 -24.16 1.65 -19.09
N GLU A 304 -23.53 0.58 -18.62
CA GLU A 304 -23.96 -0.17 -17.43
C GLU A 304 -23.12 0.11 -16.16
N ILE A 305 -22.43 1.26 -16.11
CA ILE A 305 -21.84 1.79 -14.86
C ILE A 305 -22.77 2.86 -14.22
N THR A 306 -24.01 2.97 -14.72
CA THR A 306 -25.05 3.87 -14.21
C THR A 306 -26.31 3.14 -13.78
N ALA A 307 -26.17 2.11 -12.95
CA ALA A 307 -27.25 1.60 -12.11
C ALA A 307 -26.77 1.52 -10.65
#